data_AF-A0A523D4S5-F1
#
_entry.id   AF-A0A523D4S5-F1
#
_cell.length_a   1.000
_cell.length_b   1.000
_cell.length_c   1.000
_cell.angle_alpha   90.00
_cell.angle_beta   90.00
_cell.angle_gamma   90.00
#
_symmetry.space_group_name_H-M   'P 1'
#
loop_
_entity.id
_entity.type
_entity.pdbx_description
1 polymer ?
#
loop_
_entity_poly.entity_id
_entity_poly.type
_entity_poly.pdbx_seq_one_letter_code
_entity_poly.pdbx_strand_id
1 'polypeptide(L)'
;MKIFTIGHSTRSFQEFAQLLQEHGIERLVDVRSFPTSRKFPHFSQENLIRELEEIGIRYYHLKALGGFRKLGEKESPNLGWKSPGFRAYADYMLIDEFQSALDVLVEIASEATTSIMCAEAVPWRCHRQLISDALLGLRKISIVHVTADGLKEHRLTSFARLEA
;
A
#
# COMPACT_ATOMS: atom_id res chain seq x y z
N MET A 1 -6.22 -12.75 -10.09
CA MET A 1 -5.99 -12.38 -8.67
C MET A 1 -6.36 -10.91 -8.45
N LYS A 2 -6.73 -10.54 -7.24
CA LYS A 2 -7.08 -9.16 -6.85
C LYS A 2 -6.41 -8.83 -5.53
N ILE A 3 -5.87 -7.62 -5.39
CA ILE A 3 -5.31 -7.11 -4.12
C ILE A 3 -6.15 -5.91 -3.65
N PHE A 4 -6.46 -5.87 -2.37
CA PHE A 4 -7.16 -4.76 -1.76
C PHE A 4 -6.17 -3.71 -1.24
N THR A 5 -6.62 -2.48 -1.04
CA THR A 5 -5.85 -1.48 -0.33
C THR A 5 -6.71 -0.77 0.70
N ILE A 6 -6.16 -0.46 1.86
CA ILE A 6 -6.88 0.27 2.91
C ILE A 6 -5.99 1.33 3.57
N GLY A 7 -6.60 2.44 3.95
CA GLY A 7 -5.96 3.50 4.73
C GLY A 7 -6.48 3.49 6.15
N HIS A 8 -5.60 3.34 7.15
CA HIS A 8 -6.08 3.29 8.54
C HIS A 8 -6.63 4.64 9.01
N SER A 9 -6.10 5.75 8.50
CA SER A 9 -6.56 7.11 8.81
C SER A 9 -6.65 7.32 10.32
N THR A 10 -7.78 7.85 10.80
CA THR A 10 -8.11 8.09 12.20
C THR A 10 -9.14 7.10 12.74
N ARG A 11 -9.34 5.95 12.08
CA ARG A 11 -10.34 4.94 12.48
C ARG A 11 -10.01 4.33 13.84
N SER A 12 -11.02 3.87 14.55
CA SER A 12 -10.80 2.91 15.64
C SER A 12 -10.28 1.58 15.07
N PHE A 13 -9.74 0.71 15.93
CA PHE A 13 -9.39 -0.64 15.48
C PHE A 13 -10.63 -1.41 15.05
N GLN A 14 -11.76 -1.26 15.75
CA GLN A 14 -13.01 -1.96 15.46
C GLN A 14 -13.55 -1.60 14.06
N GLU A 15 -13.60 -0.32 13.71
CA GLU A 15 -14.00 0.14 12.37
C GLU A 15 -13.06 -0.40 11.29
N PHE A 16 -11.76 -0.46 11.57
CA PHE A 16 -10.77 -0.97 10.65
C PHE A 16 -10.89 -2.49 10.46
N ALA A 17 -11.02 -3.24 11.55
CA ALA A 17 -11.21 -4.69 11.56
C ALA A 17 -12.49 -5.09 10.82
N GLN A 18 -13.60 -4.38 11.05
CA GLN A 18 -14.85 -4.62 10.35
C GLN A 18 -14.67 -4.51 8.83
N LEU A 19 -13.99 -3.45 8.35
CA LEU A 19 -13.71 -3.29 6.91
C LEU A 19 -12.84 -4.41 6.33
N LEU A 20 -11.90 -4.95 7.13
CA LEU A 20 -11.09 -6.10 6.69
C LEU A 20 -11.95 -7.37 6.60
N GLN A 21 -12.78 -7.63 7.61
CA GLN A 21 -13.62 -8.82 7.69
C GLN A 21 -14.74 -8.82 6.64
N GLU A 22 -15.38 -7.67 6.41
CA GLU A 22 -16.42 -7.49 5.36
C GLU A 22 -15.90 -7.83 3.95
N HIS A 23 -14.60 -7.72 3.73
CA HIS A 23 -13.95 -8.03 2.47
C HIS A 23 -13.16 -9.35 2.50
N GLY A 24 -13.32 -10.13 3.56
CA GLY A 24 -12.65 -11.43 3.72
C GLY A 24 -11.13 -11.32 3.69
N ILE A 25 -10.55 -10.21 4.15
CA ILE A 25 -9.10 -10.04 4.17
C ILE A 25 -8.49 -11.00 5.19
N GLU A 26 -7.59 -11.86 4.73
CA GLU A 26 -6.87 -12.84 5.55
C GLU A 26 -5.44 -12.37 5.85
N ARG A 27 -4.91 -11.45 5.03
CA ARG A 27 -3.54 -10.93 5.15
C ARG A 27 -3.51 -9.41 5.02
N LEU A 28 -2.88 -8.75 5.98
CA LEU A 28 -2.62 -7.32 5.95
C LEU A 28 -1.14 -7.07 5.72
N VAL A 29 -0.80 -6.42 4.60
CA VAL A 29 0.57 -6.01 4.28
C VAL A 29 0.73 -4.53 4.59
N ASP A 30 1.43 -4.23 5.67
CA ASP A 30 1.79 -2.87 6.05
C ASP A 30 2.96 -2.37 5.20
N VAL A 31 2.73 -1.30 4.44
CA VAL A 31 3.73 -0.65 3.60
C VAL A 31 4.20 0.67 4.18
N ARG A 32 3.99 0.93 5.49
CA ARG A 32 4.53 2.12 6.15
C ARG A 32 6.02 1.95 6.41
N SER A 33 6.81 2.97 6.11
CA SER A 33 8.25 2.97 6.44
C SER A 33 8.48 2.93 7.96
N PHE A 34 7.56 3.53 8.72
CA PHE A 34 7.56 3.60 10.16
C PHE A 34 6.15 3.26 10.68
N PRO A 35 5.88 1.99 11.02
CA PRO A 35 4.58 1.55 11.52
C PRO A 35 4.42 1.88 13.02
N THR A 36 4.64 3.14 13.39
CA THR A 36 4.51 3.65 14.76
C THR A 36 3.53 4.80 14.79
N SER A 37 2.81 4.96 15.90
CA SER A 37 1.86 6.06 16.05
C SER A 37 1.59 6.34 17.52
N ARG A 38 1.93 7.56 17.97
CA ARG A 38 1.59 8.03 19.33
C ARG A 38 0.12 8.45 19.43
N LYS A 39 -0.45 8.97 18.33
CA LYS A 39 -1.83 9.48 18.28
C LYS A 39 -2.86 8.35 18.17
N PHE A 40 -2.49 7.26 17.49
CA PHE A 40 -3.33 6.08 17.29
C PHE A 40 -2.54 4.83 17.66
N PRO A 41 -2.36 4.54 18.97
CA PRO A 41 -1.50 3.45 19.45
C PRO A 41 -1.90 2.07 18.93
N HIS A 42 -3.18 1.84 18.63
CA HIS A 42 -3.68 0.60 18.03
C HIS A 42 -3.15 0.34 16.62
N PHE A 43 -2.65 1.37 15.93
CA PHE A 43 -1.94 1.22 14.65
C PHE A 43 -0.42 1.21 14.80
N SER A 44 0.11 1.16 16.02
CA SER A 44 1.52 0.76 16.22
C SER A 44 1.69 -0.71 15.83
N GLN A 45 2.82 -1.08 15.25
CA GLN A 45 3.06 -2.41 14.73
C GLN A 45 2.77 -3.52 15.75
N GLU A 46 3.28 -3.37 16.98
CA GLU A 46 3.10 -4.35 18.05
C GLU A 46 1.62 -4.56 18.39
N ASN A 47 0.88 -3.48 18.60
CA ASN A 47 -0.55 -3.57 18.93
C ASN A 47 -1.35 -4.10 17.74
N LEU A 48 -1.05 -3.61 16.53
CA LEU A 48 -1.76 -4.02 15.32
C LEU A 48 -1.58 -5.52 15.04
N ILE A 49 -0.38 -6.08 15.27
CA ILE A 49 -0.15 -7.53 15.15
C ILE A 49 -1.06 -8.29 16.11
N ARG A 50 -1.04 -7.94 17.39
CA ARG A 50 -1.84 -8.63 18.43
C ARG A 50 -3.34 -8.59 18.10
N GLU A 51 -3.84 -7.41 17.79
CA GLU A 51 -5.26 -7.19 17.51
C GLU A 51 -5.71 -7.92 16.22
N LEU A 52 -4.86 -8.01 15.20
CA LEU A 52 -5.15 -8.77 13.98
C LEU A 52 -5.11 -10.28 14.20
N GLU A 53 -4.19 -10.78 15.04
CA GLU A 53 -4.10 -12.20 15.40
C GLU A 53 -5.39 -12.69 16.07
N GLU A 54 -5.99 -11.88 16.94
CA GLU A 54 -7.27 -12.21 17.61
C GLU A 54 -8.43 -12.43 16.63
N ILE A 55 -8.39 -11.78 15.46
CA ILE A 55 -9.39 -11.92 14.40
C ILE A 55 -8.92 -12.78 13.23
N GLY A 56 -7.79 -13.49 13.37
CA GLY A 56 -7.28 -14.44 12.39
C GLY A 56 -6.65 -13.83 11.14
N ILE A 57 -6.25 -12.55 11.18
CA ILE A 57 -5.61 -11.87 10.05
C ILE A 57 -4.09 -11.87 10.24
N ARG A 58 -3.37 -12.41 9.25
CA ARG A 58 -1.90 -12.44 9.30
C ARG A 58 -1.32 -11.09 8.90
N TYR A 59 -0.39 -10.59 9.70
CA TYR A 59 0.30 -9.33 9.44
C TYR A 59 1.66 -9.56 8.74
N TYR A 60 1.96 -8.74 7.74
CA TYR A 60 3.26 -8.65 7.08
C TYR A 60 3.72 -7.20 7.03
N HIS A 61 5.01 -6.95 7.20
CA HIS A 61 5.59 -5.61 7.03
C HIS A 61 6.58 -5.59 5.86
N LEU A 62 6.23 -4.88 4.80
CA LEU A 62 7.10 -4.70 3.63
C LEU A 62 7.64 -3.28 3.60
N LYS A 63 8.64 -3.01 4.46
CA LYS A 63 9.31 -1.70 4.55
C LYS A 63 9.89 -1.22 3.21
N ALA A 64 10.30 -2.13 2.33
CA ALA A 64 10.80 -1.79 1.00
C ALA A 64 9.71 -1.12 0.12
N LEU A 65 8.42 -1.43 0.33
CA LEU A 65 7.32 -0.67 -0.29
C LEU A 65 6.98 0.63 0.47
N GLY A 66 7.75 0.94 1.50
CA GLY A 66 7.68 2.14 2.32
C GLY A 66 7.83 3.45 1.56
N GLY A 67 6.99 4.43 1.93
CA GLY A 67 7.13 5.83 1.55
C GLY A 67 8.39 6.51 2.11
N PHE A 68 8.37 7.85 2.19
CA PHE A 68 9.50 8.67 2.66
C PHE A 68 10.79 8.49 1.84
N ARG A 69 10.65 8.31 0.52
CA ARG A 69 11.77 8.29 -0.42
C ARG A 69 12.29 9.70 -0.67
N LYS A 70 13.58 9.83 -0.93
CA LYS A 70 14.26 11.10 -1.23
C LYS A 70 14.69 11.10 -2.69
N LEU A 71 14.63 12.25 -3.34
CA LEU A 71 15.21 12.42 -4.67
C LEU A 71 16.72 12.19 -4.59
N GLY A 72 17.26 11.50 -5.59
CA GLY A 72 18.70 11.41 -5.79
C GLY A 72 19.26 12.70 -6.41
N GLU A 73 20.55 12.67 -6.73
CA GLU A 73 21.26 13.79 -7.39
C GLU A 73 20.96 13.89 -8.89
N LYS A 74 20.56 12.77 -9.50
CA LYS A 74 20.21 12.71 -10.93
C LYS A 74 18.86 13.34 -11.19
N GLU A 75 18.70 13.91 -12.38
CA GLU A 75 17.41 14.41 -12.84
C GLU A 75 16.39 13.26 -12.92
N SER A 76 15.21 13.48 -12.37
CA SER A 76 14.15 12.49 -12.32
C SER A 76 13.44 12.38 -13.67
N PRO A 77 13.29 11.16 -14.23
CA PRO A 77 12.48 10.97 -15.44
C PRO A 77 10.96 11.10 -15.16
N ASN A 78 10.53 11.04 -13.90
CA ASN A 78 9.13 10.98 -13.49
C ASN A 78 8.50 12.37 -13.30
N LEU A 79 8.71 13.27 -14.26
CA LEU A 79 8.29 14.68 -14.18
C LEU A 79 6.76 14.88 -14.14
N GLY A 80 5.98 13.88 -14.53
CA GLY A 80 4.52 13.88 -14.38
C GLY A 80 4.07 14.02 -12.92
N TRP A 81 4.87 13.53 -11.97
CA TRP A 81 4.64 13.76 -10.54
C TRP A 81 5.16 15.14 -10.13
N LYS A 82 4.22 16.05 -9.84
CA LYS A 82 4.53 17.42 -9.38
C LYS A 82 5.05 17.47 -7.93
N SER A 83 4.56 16.57 -7.07
CA SER A 83 5.01 16.49 -5.68
C SER A 83 6.40 15.85 -5.61
N PRO A 84 7.40 16.51 -4.98
CA PRO A 84 8.75 15.94 -4.84
C PRO A 84 8.76 14.56 -4.17
N GLY A 85 7.89 14.31 -3.20
CA GLY A 85 7.80 13.02 -2.50
C GLY A 85 7.25 11.90 -3.39
N PHE A 86 6.26 12.19 -4.23
CA PHE A 86 5.74 11.22 -5.20
C PHE A 86 6.76 10.94 -6.30
N ARG A 87 7.44 11.98 -6.76
CA ARG A 87 8.51 11.86 -7.75
C ARG A 87 9.66 10.99 -7.23
N ALA A 88 10.11 11.25 -6.00
CA ALA A 88 11.13 10.42 -5.34
C ALA A 88 10.72 8.96 -5.22
N TYR A 89 9.44 8.71 -4.92
CA TYR A 89 8.92 7.35 -4.86
C TYR A 89 8.89 6.71 -6.26
N ALA A 90 8.44 7.43 -7.29
CA ALA A 90 8.43 6.95 -8.67
C ALA A 90 9.85 6.63 -9.18
N ASP A 91 10.86 7.42 -8.81
CA ASP A 91 12.26 7.11 -9.15
C ASP A 91 12.75 5.85 -8.44
N TYR A 92 12.38 5.67 -7.17
CA TYR A 92 12.67 4.44 -6.43
C TYR A 92 12.01 3.20 -7.07
N MET A 93 10.88 3.34 -7.74
CA MET A 93 10.24 2.20 -8.43
C MET A 93 11.04 1.64 -9.60
N LEU A 94 12.03 2.41 -10.10
CA LEU A 94 12.88 2.03 -11.22
C LEU A 94 14.03 1.09 -10.82
N ILE A 95 14.26 0.87 -9.52
CA ILE A 95 15.37 0.04 -9.06
C ILE A 95 14.91 -1.35 -8.63
N ASP A 96 15.83 -2.32 -8.68
CA ASP A 96 15.56 -3.74 -8.41
C ASP A 96 14.98 -4.00 -7.02
N GLU A 97 15.34 -3.18 -6.02
CA GLU A 97 14.83 -3.30 -4.65
C GLU A 97 13.29 -3.16 -4.60
N PHE A 98 12.73 -2.20 -5.35
CA PHE A 98 11.29 -2.03 -5.42
C PHE A 98 10.64 -3.19 -6.17
N GLN A 99 11.22 -3.61 -7.30
CA GLN A 99 10.67 -4.70 -8.11
C GLN A 99 10.62 -6.01 -7.32
N SER A 100 11.70 -6.31 -6.59
CA SER A 100 11.80 -7.49 -5.72
C SER A 100 10.76 -7.44 -4.60
N ALA A 101 10.59 -6.28 -3.96
CA ALA A 101 9.58 -6.09 -2.93
C ALA A 101 8.14 -6.21 -3.47
N LEU A 102 7.92 -5.79 -4.71
CA LEU A 102 6.64 -5.94 -5.40
C LEU A 102 6.34 -7.42 -5.67
N ASP A 103 7.34 -8.20 -6.08
CA ASP A 103 7.19 -9.65 -6.31
C ASP A 103 6.89 -10.39 -5.01
N VAL A 104 7.56 -10.05 -3.91
CA VAL A 104 7.22 -10.59 -2.57
C VAL A 104 5.77 -10.28 -2.19
N LEU A 105 5.26 -9.07 -2.47
CA LEU A 105 3.85 -8.75 -2.24
C LEU A 105 2.93 -9.63 -3.09
N VAL A 106 3.28 -9.88 -4.35
CA VAL A 106 2.51 -10.75 -5.25
C VAL A 106 2.49 -12.19 -4.75
N GLU A 107 3.62 -12.71 -4.26
CA GLU A 107 3.70 -14.04 -3.64
C GLU A 107 2.79 -14.14 -2.42
N ILE A 108 2.85 -13.18 -1.49
CA ILE A 108 1.97 -13.13 -0.32
C ILE A 108 0.49 -13.11 -0.75
N ALA A 109 0.16 -12.32 -1.77
CA ALA A 109 -1.20 -12.20 -2.27
C ALA A 109 -1.70 -13.44 -3.01
N SER A 110 -0.80 -14.28 -3.52
CA SER A 110 -1.14 -15.49 -4.27
C SER A 110 -1.76 -16.59 -3.40
N GLU A 111 -1.49 -16.60 -2.10
CA GLU A 111 -1.94 -17.67 -1.22
C GLU A 111 -3.21 -17.31 -0.40
N ALA A 112 -3.59 -16.04 -0.26
CA ALA A 112 -4.81 -15.64 0.45
C ALA A 112 -5.25 -14.20 0.12
N THR A 113 -6.49 -13.87 0.49
CA THR A 113 -7.06 -12.54 0.24
C THR A 113 -6.28 -11.46 1.00
N THR A 114 -5.62 -10.57 0.25
CA THR A 114 -4.60 -9.67 0.80
C THR A 114 -4.98 -8.20 0.61
N SER A 115 -4.75 -7.38 1.64
CA SER A 115 -4.87 -5.93 1.59
C SER A 115 -3.55 -5.24 1.93
N ILE A 116 -3.14 -4.25 1.13
CA ILE A 116 -2.02 -3.37 1.46
C ILE A 116 -2.51 -2.16 2.28
N MET A 117 -1.76 -1.78 3.32
CA MET A 117 -2.17 -0.74 4.25
C MET A 117 -1.13 0.38 4.38
N CYS A 118 -1.61 1.64 4.43
CA CYS A 118 -0.83 2.77 4.94
C CYS A 118 -1.66 3.68 5.87
N ALA A 119 -1.08 4.79 6.32
CA ALA A 119 -1.76 5.75 7.20
C ALA A 119 -2.80 6.65 6.53
N GLU A 120 -2.53 7.11 5.30
CA GLU A 120 -3.43 8.03 4.59
C GLU A 120 -4.75 7.35 4.24
N ALA A 121 -5.88 8.05 4.37
CA ALA A 121 -7.21 7.52 4.11
C ALA A 121 -7.38 7.11 2.64
N VAL A 122 -6.92 7.98 1.74
CA VAL A 122 -7.17 7.86 0.30
C VAL A 122 -5.90 7.53 -0.49
N PRO A 123 -5.94 6.58 -1.44
CA PRO A 123 -4.75 6.10 -2.12
C PRO A 123 -4.04 7.21 -2.92
N TRP A 124 -4.78 8.11 -3.60
CA TRP A 124 -4.23 9.18 -4.44
C TRP A 124 -3.43 10.26 -3.69
N ARG A 125 -3.41 10.23 -2.35
CA ARG A 125 -2.59 11.13 -1.51
C ARG A 125 -1.40 10.42 -0.86
N CYS A 126 -1.14 9.16 -1.21
CA CYS A 126 -0.02 8.40 -0.66
C CYS A 126 0.65 7.49 -1.69
N HIS A 127 1.72 6.83 -1.25
CA HIS A 127 2.49 5.89 -2.07
C HIS A 127 1.68 4.65 -2.51
N ARG A 128 0.55 4.33 -1.85
CA ARG A 128 -0.34 3.25 -2.30
C ARG A 128 -0.85 3.48 -3.73
N GLN A 129 -1.01 4.73 -4.18
CA GLN A 129 -1.34 5.02 -5.58
C GLN A 129 -0.29 4.43 -6.52
N LEU A 130 0.99 4.69 -6.27
CA LEU A 130 2.09 4.26 -7.13
C LEU A 130 2.33 2.75 -7.06
N ILE A 131 2.19 2.14 -5.87
CA ILE A 131 2.20 0.68 -5.74
C ILE A 131 1.06 0.07 -6.57
N SER A 132 -0.14 0.66 -6.52
CA SER A 132 -1.30 0.18 -7.27
C SER A 132 -1.10 0.33 -8.79
N ASP A 133 -0.49 1.45 -9.23
CA ASP A 133 -0.13 1.66 -10.62
C ASP A 133 0.84 0.56 -11.10
N ALA A 134 1.86 0.22 -10.29
CA ALA A 134 2.81 -0.83 -10.62
C ALA A 134 2.18 -2.23 -10.66
N LEU A 135 1.34 -2.59 -9.68
CA LEU A 135 0.66 -3.88 -9.65
C LEU A 135 -0.29 -4.05 -10.85
N LEU A 136 -1.09 -3.02 -11.15
CA LEU A 136 -2.00 -3.06 -12.30
C LEU A 136 -1.23 -3.03 -13.62
N GLY A 137 -0.24 -2.16 -13.72
CA GLY A 137 0.49 -1.89 -14.93
C GLY A 137 1.48 -2.99 -15.33
N LEU A 138 2.33 -3.39 -14.40
CA LEU A 138 3.46 -4.29 -14.64
C LEU A 138 3.10 -5.75 -14.36
N ARG A 139 2.28 -6.02 -13.32
CA ARG A 139 1.91 -7.39 -12.92
C ARG A 139 0.50 -7.79 -13.37
N LYS A 140 -0.26 -6.87 -13.98
CA LYS A 140 -1.65 -7.09 -14.46
C LYS A 140 -2.60 -7.56 -13.34
N ILE A 141 -2.36 -7.13 -12.11
CA ILE A 141 -3.17 -7.47 -10.95
C ILE A 141 -4.20 -6.37 -10.72
N SER A 142 -5.48 -6.74 -10.65
CA SER A 142 -6.56 -5.80 -10.33
C SER A 142 -6.45 -5.33 -8.88
N ILE A 143 -6.59 -4.02 -8.67
CA ILE A 143 -6.55 -3.40 -7.36
C ILE A 143 -7.91 -2.81 -7.00
N VAL A 144 -8.35 -3.03 -5.77
CA VAL A 144 -9.58 -2.45 -5.22
C VAL A 144 -9.27 -1.68 -3.95
N HIS A 145 -9.65 -0.41 -3.92
CA HIS A 145 -9.48 0.46 -2.76
C HIS A 145 -10.70 0.39 -1.86
N VAL A 146 -10.48 0.02 -0.60
CA VAL A 146 -11.45 0.15 0.48
C VAL A 146 -11.41 1.59 0.99
N THR A 147 -12.46 2.36 0.69
CA THR A 147 -12.57 3.77 1.06
C THR A 147 -13.82 4.02 1.91
N ALA A 148 -13.95 5.22 2.48
CA ALA A 148 -15.16 5.60 3.23
C ALA A 148 -16.42 5.60 2.36
N ASP A 149 -16.28 5.84 1.05
CA ASP A 149 -17.39 5.82 0.09
C ASP A 149 -17.64 4.43 -0.52
N GLY A 150 -17.06 3.38 0.07
CA GLY A 150 -17.11 2.01 -0.43
C GLY A 150 -15.91 1.61 -1.31
N LEU A 151 -16.11 0.55 -2.10
CA LEU A 151 -15.07 -0.03 -2.95
C LEU A 151 -14.89 0.76 -4.24
N LYS A 152 -13.63 1.07 -4.56
CA LYS A 152 -13.25 1.75 -5.81
C LYS A 152 -12.19 0.95 -6.54
N GLU A 153 -12.46 0.55 -7.78
CA GLU A 153 -11.44 -0.07 -8.63
C GLU A 153 -10.34 0.93 -8.96
N HIS A 154 -9.10 0.48 -8.88
CA HIS A 154 -7.96 1.28 -9.28
C HIS A 154 -7.95 1.48 -10.79
N ARG A 155 -7.59 2.69 -11.20
CA ARG A 155 -7.27 3.02 -12.59
C ARG A 155 -5.88 3.62 -12.60
N LEU A 156 -5.11 3.28 -13.63
CA LEU A 156 -3.78 3.85 -13.83
C LEU A 156 -3.86 5.37 -13.75
N THR A 157 -2.90 5.97 -13.04
CA THR A 157 -2.68 7.41 -13.05
C THR A 157 -2.65 7.90 -14.50
N SER A 158 -3.38 8.97 -14.82
CA SER A 158 -3.69 9.34 -16.22
C SER A 158 -2.48 9.61 -17.11
N PHE A 159 -1.36 10.01 -16.52
CA PHE A 159 -0.08 10.24 -17.21
C PHE A 159 0.92 9.10 -17.03
N ALA A 160 0.53 8.00 -16.37
CA ALA A 160 1.40 6.86 -16.17
C ALA A 160 1.80 6.26 -17.52
N ARG A 161 3.11 6.08 -17.70
CA ARG A 161 3.69 5.33 -18.80
C ARG A 161 4.45 4.16 -18.20
N LEU A 162 4.15 2.97 -18.70
CA LEU A 162 4.79 1.74 -18.28
C LEU A 162 5.75 1.38 -19.41
N GLU A 163 7.03 1.63 -19.20
CA GLU A 163 8.06 1.16 -20.12
C GLU A 163 8.38 -0.29 -19.72
N ALA A 164 8.34 -1.17 -20.72
CA ALA A 164 8.55 -2.61 -20.57
C ALA A 164 10.04 -2.96 -20.70
#